data_AF-A0A8H3EQN8-F1
#
_entry.id   AF-A0A8H3EQN8-F1
#
_cell.length_a   1.000
_cell.length_b   1.000
_cell.length_c   1.000
_cell.angle_alpha   90.00
_cell.angle_beta   90.00
_cell.angle_gamma   90.00
#
_symmetry.space_group_name_H-M   'P 1'
#
loop_
_entity.id
_entity.type
_entity.pdbx_description
1 polymer ?
#
loop_
_entity_poly.entity_id
_entity_poly.type
_entity_poly.pdbx_seq_one_letter_code
_entity_poly.pdbx_strand_id
1 'polypeptide(L)'
;MDRRSVLEVGLAIGQGTGMELAEVFEKVLVNLANCHAIEVRLRRSSRIYHSYSSLLSTGDDHHHIHKDTMKDAAHYEGFCREEALRGSHAIFRTAITAQSLYLVRQHLQAVKVEHFSSCQESASVLLVRDQAQGFYTGSNEYDARNETFNHTCQFSKQLTGRIVSYALGRARHIWGEHAIDSVSMVYKHHLFDGIFDIWAKDLSAEHGVKIECIQPDTMNRNLLAFGVQGRQLVIASNEYADSMQTIFLDMFDQGVQENSYAENVYLHPEMRGLREYQTVHGSADDLVDKGKVNPSATMKAAAAILERYGSCNGVEKAMDQTIEALRMQNTAMPDQGGNMTTSTFVDAVLADLAVRSSTRSTNRTSDPSINHVKPCMPDPTRVSQGKNTALLVIDFQNDFAPLPKEDNPDAAALTASLATNISRVIDLLRAQHREVIFLRFLGDPQYQPPSWQYRDHTVDRKPWCLAGTRGADFISPVQPAPGERVFDKCACFDGFLCPGLGAYLKERGYEHLVLLGLY
;
A
#
# COMPACT_ATOMS: atom_id res chain seq x y z
N MET A 1 -16.55 -24.78 -31.96
CA MET A 1 -16.45 -25.14 -30.53
C MET A 1 -15.51 -24.14 -29.90
N ASP A 2 -16.05 -23.12 -29.25
CA ASP A 2 -15.28 -22.09 -28.57
C ASP A 2 -14.65 -22.71 -27.32
N ARG A 3 -13.33 -22.95 -27.32
CA ARG A 3 -12.63 -23.43 -26.11
C ARG A 3 -12.57 -22.26 -25.14
N ARG A 4 -13.47 -22.22 -24.15
CA ARG A 4 -13.30 -21.34 -22.99
C ARG A 4 -11.94 -21.63 -22.36
N SER A 5 -11.18 -20.59 -22.05
CA SER A 5 -9.99 -20.73 -21.22
C SER A 5 -10.41 -21.23 -19.84
N VAL A 6 -9.71 -22.25 -19.34
CA VAL A 6 -9.96 -22.82 -18.00
C VAL A 6 -8.91 -22.26 -17.05
N LEU A 7 -9.38 -21.60 -15.99
CA LEU A 7 -8.56 -21.07 -14.92
C LEU A 7 -8.63 -22.00 -13.70
N GLU A 8 -7.54 -22.70 -13.43
CA GLU A 8 -7.41 -23.59 -12.26
C GLU A 8 -6.79 -22.84 -11.07
N VAL A 9 -7.52 -22.83 -9.95
CA VAL A 9 -7.16 -22.10 -8.73
C VAL A 9 -7.30 -23.00 -7.50
N GLY A 10 -6.23 -23.12 -6.72
CA GLY A 10 -6.27 -23.77 -5.42
C GLY A 10 -6.84 -22.83 -4.35
N LEU A 11 -7.55 -23.39 -3.37
CA LEU A 11 -8.16 -22.64 -2.27
C LEU A 11 -7.79 -23.29 -0.93
N ALA A 12 -6.99 -22.59 -0.14
CA ALA A 12 -6.58 -23.02 1.20
C ALA A 12 -7.23 -22.15 2.28
N ILE A 13 -7.92 -22.78 3.23
CA ILE A 13 -8.77 -22.08 4.18
C ILE A 13 -8.19 -22.26 5.59
N GLY A 14 -7.86 -21.16 6.25
CA GLY A 14 -7.60 -21.16 7.68
C GLY A 14 -8.85 -20.93 8.51
N GLN A 15 -8.74 -21.17 9.82
CA GLN A 15 -9.78 -20.86 10.79
C GLN A 15 -9.97 -19.34 10.98
N GLY A 16 -10.88 -18.94 11.87
CA GLY A 16 -11.32 -17.56 12.00
C GLY A 16 -12.28 -17.18 10.87
N THR A 17 -12.15 -15.97 10.35
CA THR A 17 -12.95 -15.46 9.21
C THR A 17 -12.65 -16.16 7.87
N GLY A 18 -11.75 -17.15 7.86
CA GLY A 18 -11.30 -17.79 6.64
C GLY A 18 -12.40 -18.46 5.82
N MET A 19 -13.43 -19.04 6.45
CA MET A 19 -14.55 -19.64 5.71
C MET A 19 -15.39 -18.57 4.99
N GLU A 20 -15.75 -17.51 5.71
CA GLU A 20 -16.50 -16.37 5.17
C GLU A 20 -15.74 -15.73 3.99
N LEU A 21 -14.44 -15.51 4.13
CA LEU A 21 -13.61 -14.96 3.05
C LEU A 21 -13.41 -15.93 1.88
N ALA A 22 -13.39 -17.24 2.12
CA ALA A 22 -13.33 -18.23 1.05
C ALA A 22 -14.62 -18.22 0.19
N GLU A 23 -15.79 -18.08 0.83
CA GLU A 23 -17.06 -17.92 0.12
C GLU A 23 -17.11 -16.63 -0.69
N VAL A 24 -16.62 -15.51 -0.12
CA VAL A 24 -16.44 -14.25 -0.85
C VAL A 24 -15.55 -14.43 -2.06
N PHE A 25 -14.38 -15.05 -1.88
CA PHE A 25 -13.41 -15.28 -2.96
C PHE A 25 -14.04 -16.05 -4.11
N GLU A 26 -14.71 -17.17 -3.81
CA GLU A 26 -15.37 -18.01 -4.81
C GLU A 26 -16.48 -17.26 -5.54
N LYS A 27 -17.37 -16.57 -4.80
CA LYS A 27 -18.46 -15.79 -5.37
C LYS A 27 -17.95 -14.72 -6.34
N VAL A 28 -16.93 -13.98 -5.93
CA VAL A 28 -16.37 -12.88 -6.72
C VAL A 28 -15.63 -13.41 -7.94
N LEU A 29 -14.77 -14.42 -7.77
CA LEU A 29 -14.00 -15.02 -8.87
C LEU A 29 -14.93 -15.61 -9.94
N VAL A 30 -15.97 -16.37 -9.55
CA VAL A 30 -16.94 -16.94 -10.48
C VAL A 30 -17.75 -15.86 -11.19
N ASN A 31 -18.20 -14.82 -10.47
CA ASN A 31 -18.98 -13.74 -11.06
C ASN A 31 -18.16 -12.97 -12.11
N LEU A 32 -16.92 -12.58 -11.77
CA LEU A 32 -16.01 -11.91 -12.69
C LEU A 32 -15.66 -12.81 -13.88
N ALA A 33 -15.35 -14.08 -13.65
CA ALA A 33 -15.03 -15.01 -14.74
C ALA A 33 -16.19 -15.20 -15.73
N ASN A 34 -17.43 -15.28 -15.23
CA ASN A 34 -18.62 -15.35 -16.08
C ASN A 34 -18.78 -14.12 -16.99
N CYS A 35 -18.49 -12.92 -16.48
CA CYS A 35 -18.49 -11.69 -17.28
C CYS A 35 -17.46 -11.72 -18.42
N HIS A 36 -16.41 -12.52 -18.29
CA HIS A 36 -15.32 -12.65 -19.26
C HIS A 36 -15.31 -13.99 -20.02
N ALA A 37 -16.37 -14.80 -19.89
CA ALA A 37 -16.51 -16.12 -20.51
C ALA A 37 -15.39 -17.13 -20.19
N ILE A 38 -14.82 -17.03 -18.97
CA ILE A 38 -13.77 -17.92 -18.47
C ILE A 38 -14.41 -19.01 -17.59
N GLU A 39 -13.98 -20.25 -17.77
CA GLU A 39 -14.36 -21.34 -16.86
C GLU A 39 -13.38 -21.35 -15.69
N VAL A 40 -13.89 -21.29 -14.45
CA VAL A 40 -13.08 -21.39 -13.24
C VAL A 40 -13.24 -22.77 -12.61
N ARG A 41 -12.12 -23.40 -12.26
CA ARG A 41 -12.09 -24.63 -11.48
C ARG A 41 -11.37 -24.38 -10.16
N LEU A 42 -12.13 -24.39 -9.08
CA LEU A 42 -11.62 -24.24 -7.72
C LEU A 42 -11.35 -25.60 -7.09
N ARG A 43 -10.14 -25.79 -6.56
CA ARG A 43 -9.80 -26.97 -5.74
C ARG A 43 -9.56 -26.54 -4.30
N ARG A 44 -10.44 -26.97 -3.41
CA ARG A 44 -10.28 -26.73 -1.98
C ARG A 44 -9.29 -27.72 -1.37
N SER A 45 -8.38 -27.22 -0.54
CA SER A 45 -7.61 -28.03 0.40
C SER A 45 -8.56 -28.85 1.28
N SER A 46 -8.24 -30.12 1.51
CA SER A 46 -9.02 -31.00 2.40
C SER A 46 -8.88 -30.63 3.88
N ARG A 47 -7.86 -29.84 4.23
CA ARG A 47 -7.59 -29.36 5.58
C ARG A 47 -8.01 -27.91 5.73
N ILE A 48 -8.66 -27.62 6.86
CA ILE A 48 -8.79 -26.28 7.42
C ILE A 48 -7.60 -26.06 8.36
N TYR A 49 -6.79 -25.05 8.07
CA TYR A 49 -5.55 -24.77 8.80
C TYR A 49 -5.83 -23.95 10.06
N HIS A 50 -5.01 -24.13 11.10
CA HIS A 50 -5.22 -23.41 12.34
C HIS A 50 -4.93 -21.92 12.20
N SER A 51 -5.60 -21.10 13.00
CA SER A 51 -5.14 -19.76 13.37
C SER A 51 -4.27 -19.84 14.63
N TYR A 52 -3.61 -18.74 14.99
CA TYR A 52 -2.84 -18.70 16.24
C TYR A 52 -3.76 -18.93 17.46
N SER A 53 -4.91 -18.25 17.48
CA SER A 53 -5.93 -18.39 18.53
C SER A 53 -6.42 -19.82 18.67
N SER A 54 -6.63 -20.52 17.54
CA SER A 54 -7.08 -21.91 17.60
C SER A 54 -6.01 -22.87 18.09
N LEU A 55 -4.74 -22.67 17.76
CA LEU A 55 -3.66 -23.49 18.31
C LEU A 55 -3.60 -23.36 19.83
N LEU A 56 -3.70 -22.13 20.36
CA LEU A 56 -3.73 -21.92 21.80
C LEU A 56 -4.94 -22.58 22.48
N SER A 57 -6.08 -22.68 21.79
CA SER A 57 -7.28 -23.32 22.35
C SER A 57 -7.17 -24.85 22.50
N THR A 58 -6.18 -25.48 21.85
CA THR A 58 -5.98 -26.95 21.88
C THR A 58 -5.20 -27.45 23.11
N GLY A 59 -4.66 -26.53 23.92
CA GLY A 59 -4.02 -26.83 25.21
C GLY A 59 -2.81 -25.95 25.51
N ASP A 60 -2.39 -25.89 26.78
CA ASP A 60 -1.27 -25.08 27.25
C ASP A 60 0.13 -25.72 27.00
N ASP A 61 0.19 -26.84 26.27
CA ASP A 61 1.44 -27.56 25.99
C ASP A 61 2.01 -27.20 24.62
N HIS A 62 3.19 -26.58 24.61
CA HIS A 62 3.92 -26.21 23.41
C HIS A 62 4.25 -27.40 22.49
N HIS A 63 4.34 -28.63 23.01
CA HIS A 63 4.54 -29.82 22.16
C HIS A 63 3.32 -30.09 21.27
N HIS A 64 2.12 -29.87 21.78
CA HIS A 64 0.89 -30.03 21.01
C HIS A 64 0.81 -28.97 19.90
N ILE A 65 1.07 -27.71 20.26
CA ILE A 65 1.14 -26.58 19.32
C ILE A 65 2.18 -26.86 18.22
N HIS A 66 3.37 -27.33 18.61
CA HIS A 66 4.42 -27.70 17.66
C HIS A 66 3.97 -28.82 16.73
N LYS A 67 3.38 -29.90 17.27
CA LYS A 67 2.89 -31.03 16.47
C LYS A 67 1.85 -30.60 15.44
N ASP A 68 0.88 -29.79 15.81
CA ASP A 68 -0.16 -29.34 14.89
C ASP A 68 0.34 -28.29 13.91
N THR A 69 1.29 -27.44 14.31
CA THR A 69 2.04 -26.57 13.40
C THR A 69 2.76 -27.38 12.32
N MET A 70 3.47 -28.44 12.69
CA MET A 70 4.18 -29.30 11.73
C MET A 70 3.22 -30.03 10.79
N LYS A 71 2.06 -30.48 11.28
CA LYS A 71 1.02 -31.08 10.42
C LYS A 71 0.44 -30.07 9.44
N ASP A 72 0.14 -28.86 9.89
CA ASP A 72 -0.37 -27.79 9.03
C ASP A 72 0.64 -27.42 7.95
N ALA A 73 1.91 -27.26 8.33
CA ALA A 73 3.00 -26.96 7.40
C ALA A 73 3.17 -28.08 6.37
N ALA A 74 3.29 -29.34 6.81
CA ALA A 74 3.47 -30.47 5.91
C ALA A 74 2.29 -30.66 4.95
N HIS A 75 1.06 -30.50 5.44
CA HIS A 75 -0.13 -30.60 4.60
C HIS A 75 -0.21 -29.44 3.60
N TYR A 76 0.06 -28.20 4.02
CA TYR A 76 0.00 -27.06 3.12
C TYR A 76 1.09 -27.10 2.06
N GLU A 77 2.31 -27.50 2.42
CA GLU A 77 3.39 -27.73 1.46
C GLU A 77 3.01 -28.79 0.43
N GLY A 78 2.46 -29.92 0.88
CA GLY A 78 1.97 -30.99 -0.01
C GLY A 78 0.89 -30.48 -0.97
N PHE A 79 -0.08 -29.72 -0.47
CA PHE A 79 -1.11 -29.08 -1.28
C PHE A 79 -0.52 -28.15 -2.34
N CYS A 80 0.43 -27.29 -1.97
CA CYS A 80 1.10 -26.40 -2.93
C CYS A 80 1.85 -27.19 -4.02
N ARG A 81 2.59 -28.24 -3.65
CA ARG A 81 3.31 -29.09 -4.62
C ARG A 81 2.34 -29.83 -5.55
N GLU A 82 1.22 -30.33 -5.04
CA GLU A 82 0.19 -30.96 -5.87
C GLU A 82 -0.43 -29.98 -6.88
N GLU A 83 -0.71 -28.74 -6.46
CA GLU A 83 -1.22 -27.70 -7.36
C GLU A 83 -0.19 -27.31 -8.43
N ALA A 84 1.09 -27.20 -8.06
CA ALA A 84 2.17 -26.94 -9.01
C ALA A 84 2.32 -28.06 -10.05
N LEU A 85 2.29 -29.33 -9.61
CA LEU A 85 2.38 -30.50 -10.50
C LEU A 85 1.23 -30.59 -11.49
N ARG A 86 0.07 -30.05 -11.14
CA ARG A 86 -1.12 -30.02 -12.00
C ARG A 86 -1.11 -28.87 -12.99
N GLY A 87 -0.23 -27.89 -12.80
CA GLY A 87 -0.21 -26.67 -13.60
C GLY A 87 -1.27 -25.66 -13.16
N SER A 88 -1.73 -25.69 -11.91
CA SER A 88 -2.56 -24.63 -11.35
C SER A 88 -1.81 -23.29 -11.42
N HIS A 89 -2.53 -22.22 -11.72
CA HIS A 89 -1.92 -20.91 -11.92
C HIS A 89 -1.72 -20.17 -10.60
N ALA A 90 -2.70 -20.30 -9.71
CA ALA A 90 -2.72 -19.59 -8.45
C ALA A 90 -3.29 -20.45 -7.32
N ILE A 91 -2.85 -20.17 -6.09
CA ILE A 91 -3.55 -20.53 -4.87
C ILE A 91 -4.04 -19.23 -4.23
N PHE A 92 -5.31 -19.16 -3.84
CA PHE A 92 -5.75 -18.20 -2.84
C PHE A 92 -5.78 -18.87 -1.48
N ARG A 93 -5.24 -18.20 -0.46
CA ARG A 93 -5.41 -18.63 0.92
C ARG A 93 -5.90 -17.53 1.83
N THR A 94 -6.64 -17.94 2.85
CA THR A 94 -6.94 -17.10 4.00
C THR A 94 -5.83 -17.22 5.05
N ALA A 95 -5.97 -16.48 6.15
CA ALA A 95 -4.96 -16.45 7.20
C ALA A 95 -4.78 -17.82 7.85
N ILE A 96 -3.53 -18.28 7.93
CA ILE A 96 -3.12 -19.49 8.68
C ILE A 96 -2.06 -19.07 9.70
N THR A 97 -1.74 -19.94 10.66
CA THR A 97 -0.67 -19.68 11.65
C THR A 97 0.62 -19.21 10.98
N ALA A 98 1.25 -18.18 11.55
CA ALA A 98 2.50 -17.65 11.01
C ALA A 98 3.62 -18.71 11.01
N GLN A 99 3.72 -19.52 12.08
CA GLN A 99 4.79 -20.52 12.19
C GLN A 99 4.66 -21.60 11.12
N SER A 100 3.45 -22.15 10.91
CA SER A 100 3.21 -23.15 9.86
C SER A 100 3.54 -22.57 8.48
N LEU A 101 3.14 -21.32 8.25
CA LEU A 101 3.36 -20.62 6.98
C LEU A 101 4.85 -20.38 6.69
N TYR A 102 5.64 -19.93 7.67
CA TYR A 102 7.06 -19.66 7.43
C TYR A 102 7.90 -20.92 7.24
N LEU A 103 7.51 -22.05 7.82
CA LEU A 103 8.10 -23.35 7.48
C LEU A 103 7.89 -23.67 5.99
N VAL A 104 6.66 -23.50 5.48
CA VAL A 104 6.35 -23.72 4.06
C VAL A 104 7.09 -22.72 3.17
N ARG A 105 7.15 -21.45 3.56
CA ARG A 105 7.86 -20.41 2.81
C ARG A 105 9.37 -20.66 2.75
N GLN A 106 9.96 -21.18 3.82
CA GLN A 106 11.35 -21.62 3.84
C GLN A 106 11.58 -22.76 2.84
N HIS A 107 10.78 -23.83 2.90
CA HIS A 107 10.94 -25.00 2.05
C HIS A 107 10.65 -24.71 0.56
N LEU A 108 9.64 -23.88 0.27
CA LEU A 108 9.25 -23.50 -1.08
C LEU A 108 9.98 -22.26 -1.61
N GLN A 109 10.91 -21.70 -0.81
CA GLN A 109 11.74 -20.55 -1.16
C GLN A 109 10.91 -19.34 -1.58
N ALA A 110 9.95 -18.94 -0.75
CA ALA A 110 9.03 -17.86 -1.05
C ALA A 110 9.66 -16.48 -0.97
N VAL A 111 9.22 -15.58 -1.83
CA VAL A 111 9.38 -14.13 -1.70
C VAL A 111 8.02 -13.46 -1.85
N LYS A 112 7.82 -12.35 -1.14
CA LYS A 112 6.63 -11.50 -1.31
C LYS A 112 7.02 -10.27 -2.12
N VAL A 113 6.16 -9.91 -3.08
CA VAL A 113 6.45 -8.85 -4.05
C VAL A 113 5.39 -7.79 -3.98
N GLU A 114 5.82 -6.55 -3.74
CA GLU A 114 4.91 -5.42 -3.60
C GLU A 114 5.48 -4.23 -4.37
N HIS A 115 4.63 -3.62 -5.21
CA HIS A 115 5.01 -2.48 -6.03
C HIS A 115 4.22 -1.26 -5.59
N PHE A 116 4.94 -0.29 -5.02
CA PHE A 116 4.40 0.99 -4.62
C PHE A 116 4.79 2.05 -5.65
N SER A 117 3.84 2.87 -6.04
CA SER A 117 4.03 3.92 -7.04
C SER A 117 3.03 5.04 -6.83
N SER A 118 3.52 6.28 -6.90
CA SER A 118 2.65 7.46 -6.91
C SER A 118 2.20 7.73 -8.34
N CYS A 119 0.94 8.12 -8.52
CA CYS A 119 0.45 8.60 -9.82
C CYS A 119 0.89 10.05 -10.11
N GLN A 120 1.32 10.78 -9.07
CA GLN A 120 1.64 12.21 -9.14
C GLN A 120 3.15 12.45 -9.16
N GLU A 121 3.93 11.60 -8.49
CA GLU A 121 5.39 11.66 -8.44
C GLU A 121 5.99 10.51 -9.24
N SER A 122 7.10 10.74 -9.94
CA SER A 122 7.84 9.67 -10.65
C SER A 122 8.51 8.64 -9.70
N ALA A 123 8.15 8.67 -8.41
CA ALA A 123 8.67 7.82 -7.37
C ALA A 123 7.99 6.44 -7.37
N SER A 124 8.79 5.39 -7.25
CA SER A 124 8.30 4.02 -7.17
C SER A 124 9.26 3.12 -6.40
N VAL A 125 8.71 2.24 -5.57
CA VAL A 125 9.45 1.20 -4.85
C VAL A 125 8.93 -0.17 -5.29
N LEU A 126 9.84 -1.04 -5.74
CA LEU A 126 9.57 -2.47 -5.83
C LEU A 126 10.22 -3.14 -4.63
N LEU A 127 9.40 -3.56 -3.67
CA LEU A 127 9.83 -4.27 -2.47
C LEU A 127 9.72 -5.78 -2.71
N VAL A 128 10.85 -6.48 -2.61
CA VAL A 128 10.94 -7.93 -2.60
C VAL A 128 11.36 -8.38 -1.21
N ARG A 129 10.41 -8.92 -0.46
CA ARG A 129 10.65 -9.46 0.88
C ARG A 129 11.16 -10.89 0.78
N ASP A 130 12.35 -11.13 1.33
CA ASP A 130 12.88 -12.48 1.53
C ASP A 130 12.10 -13.17 2.65
N GLN A 131 11.18 -14.06 2.25
CA GLN A 131 10.37 -14.84 3.19
C GLN A 131 10.94 -16.22 3.47
N ALA A 132 12.00 -16.60 2.76
CA ALA A 132 12.55 -17.95 2.78
C ALA A 132 13.70 -18.13 3.77
N GLN A 133 14.21 -17.03 4.33
CA GLN A 133 15.39 -17.01 5.19
C GLN A 133 15.22 -16.04 6.36
N GLY A 134 16.16 -16.08 7.31
CA GLY A 134 16.20 -15.18 8.46
C GLY A 134 15.25 -15.58 9.59
N PHE A 135 15.03 -14.68 10.55
CA PHE A 135 14.44 -14.97 11.86
C PHE A 135 13.01 -15.51 11.86
N TYR A 136 12.25 -15.30 10.78
CA TYR A 136 10.89 -15.87 10.69
C TYR A 136 10.92 -17.35 10.29
N THR A 137 12.08 -17.85 9.86
CA THR A 137 12.32 -19.23 9.44
C THR A 137 13.31 -19.90 10.39
N GLY A 138 13.48 -21.22 10.28
CA GLY A 138 14.44 -21.96 11.10
C GLY A 138 13.80 -22.83 12.18
N SER A 139 14.56 -23.16 13.21
CA SER A 139 14.19 -24.15 14.23
C SER A 139 14.28 -23.59 15.64
N ASN A 140 13.36 -24.07 16.50
CA ASN A 140 13.37 -23.79 17.93
C ASN A 140 13.89 -25.02 18.68
N GLU A 141 14.81 -24.79 19.62
CA GLU A 141 15.32 -25.80 20.54
C GLU A 141 15.09 -25.31 21.98
N TYR A 142 14.45 -26.13 22.80
CA TYR A 142 14.12 -25.78 24.18
C TYR A 142 15.09 -26.47 25.15
N ASP A 143 15.44 -25.79 26.24
CA ASP A 143 16.15 -26.46 27.32
C ASP A 143 15.24 -27.49 28.03
N ALA A 144 15.83 -28.35 28.86
CA ALA A 144 15.09 -29.42 29.55
C ALA A 144 14.01 -28.91 30.52
N ARG A 145 14.03 -27.62 30.91
CA ARG A 145 13.08 -27.00 31.85
C ARG A 145 12.08 -26.06 31.16
N ASN A 146 12.19 -25.87 29.85
CA ASN A 146 11.45 -24.87 29.06
C ASN A 146 11.59 -23.43 29.60
N GLU A 147 12.71 -23.09 30.26
CA GLU A 147 12.97 -21.73 30.76
C GLU A 147 13.67 -20.86 29.71
N THR A 148 14.46 -21.50 28.84
CA THR A 148 15.14 -20.86 27.72
C THR A 148 14.91 -21.65 26.44
N PHE A 149 14.91 -20.95 25.31
CA PHE A 149 14.89 -21.57 23.98
C PHE A 149 15.84 -20.85 23.04
N ASN A 150 16.45 -21.61 22.14
CA ASN A 150 17.28 -21.10 21.06
C ASN A 150 16.47 -21.12 19.77
N HIS A 151 16.51 -20.01 19.03
CA HIS A 151 15.96 -19.93 17.67
C HIS A 151 17.11 -19.77 16.68
N THR A 152 17.26 -20.72 15.77
CA THR A 152 18.36 -20.77 14.80
C THR A 152 17.82 -20.62 13.40
N CYS A 153 18.31 -19.61 12.67
CA CYS A 153 17.97 -19.36 11.26
C CYS A 153 19.22 -19.43 10.37
N GLN A 154 19.01 -19.53 9.05
CA GLN A 154 20.09 -19.65 8.07
C GLN A 154 19.89 -18.68 6.90
N PHE A 155 21.02 -18.20 6.35
CA PHE A 155 21.10 -17.55 5.05
C PHE A 155 22.00 -18.35 4.10
N SER A 156 21.64 -18.38 2.82
CA SER A 156 22.33 -19.10 1.76
C SER A 156 22.60 -18.17 0.58
N LYS A 157 23.87 -18.05 0.18
CA LYS A 157 24.28 -17.29 -1.02
C LYS A 157 23.48 -17.70 -2.25
N GLN A 158 23.23 -19.00 -2.43
CA GLN A 158 22.52 -19.52 -3.59
C GLN A 158 21.07 -18.99 -3.62
N LEU A 159 20.38 -18.99 -2.48
CA LEU A 159 19.01 -18.52 -2.39
C LEU A 159 18.95 -16.99 -2.51
N THR A 160 19.85 -16.26 -1.86
CA THR A 160 20.01 -14.81 -2.05
C THR A 160 20.20 -14.46 -3.53
N GLY A 161 21.03 -15.21 -4.27
CA GLY A 161 21.20 -15.02 -5.71
C GLY A 161 19.92 -15.26 -6.53
N ARG A 162 19.12 -16.29 -6.17
CA ARG A 162 17.80 -16.53 -6.79
C ARG A 162 16.83 -15.37 -6.53
N ILE A 163 16.82 -14.83 -5.31
CA ILE A 163 15.98 -13.68 -4.93
C ILE A 163 16.38 -12.45 -5.73
N VAL A 164 17.69 -12.15 -5.82
CA VAL A 164 18.21 -11.05 -6.63
C VAL A 164 17.85 -11.20 -8.11
N SER A 165 18.08 -12.39 -8.68
CA SER A 165 17.74 -12.68 -10.08
C SER A 165 16.24 -12.47 -10.34
N TYR A 166 15.39 -12.96 -9.44
CA TYR A 166 13.95 -12.79 -9.53
C TYR A 166 13.53 -11.31 -9.41
N ALA A 167 14.08 -10.59 -8.43
CA ALA A 167 13.79 -9.19 -8.18
C ALA A 167 14.15 -8.30 -9.38
N LEU A 168 15.33 -8.53 -9.97
CA LEU A 168 15.77 -7.85 -11.19
C LEU A 168 14.82 -8.14 -12.36
N GLY A 169 14.47 -9.41 -12.60
CA GLY A 169 13.53 -9.78 -13.65
C GLY A 169 12.15 -9.14 -13.47
N ARG A 170 11.66 -9.07 -12.23
CA ARG A 170 10.39 -8.43 -11.89
C ARG A 170 10.46 -6.92 -12.11
N ALA A 171 11.53 -6.27 -11.68
CA ALA A 171 11.73 -4.83 -11.89
C ALA A 171 11.80 -4.48 -13.38
N ARG A 172 12.50 -5.28 -14.21
CA ARG A 172 12.55 -5.07 -15.66
C ARG A 172 11.17 -5.21 -16.32
N HIS A 173 10.36 -6.14 -15.84
CA HIS A 173 8.98 -6.29 -16.32
C HIS A 173 8.11 -5.07 -15.99
N ILE A 174 8.29 -4.45 -14.82
CA ILE A 174 7.48 -3.31 -14.36
C ILE A 174 7.99 -1.98 -14.95
N TRP A 175 9.31 -1.77 -14.94
CA TRP A 175 9.92 -0.47 -15.26
C TRP A 175 10.66 -0.42 -16.61
N GLY A 176 10.93 -1.57 -17.24
CA GLY A 176 11.72 -1.72 -18.47
C GLY A 176 13.15 -2.22 -18.25
N GLU A 177 13.80 -2.72 -19.31
CA GLU A 177 15.12 -3.39 -19.26
C GLU A 177 16.27 -2.54 -18.69
N HIS A 178 16.25 -1.23 -18.90
CA HIS A 178 17.34 -0.31 -18.52
C HIS A 178 16.97 0.63 -17.38
N ALA A 179 15.96 0.28 -16.59
CA ALA A 179 15.37 1.15 -15.59
C ALA A 179 15.90 0.94 -14.15
N ILE A 180 16.91 0.10 -13.96
CA ILE A 180 17.42 -0.30 -12.64
C ILE A 180 18.84 0.22 -12.48
N ASP A 181 19.01 1.28 -11.70
CA ASP A 181 20.33 1.84 -11.41
C ASP A 181 21.07 1.04 -10.33
N SER A 182 20.33 0.61 -9.30
CA SER A 182 20.88 -0.15 -8.18
C SER A 182 19.83 -0.99 -7.46
N VAL A 183 20.30 -1.98 -6.69
CA VAL A 183 19.51 -2.79 -5.77
C VAL A 183 19.97 -2.52 -4.34
N SER A 184 19.03 -2.15 -3.47
CA SER A 184 19.29 -2.00 -2.03
C SER A 184 18.90 -3.26 -1.28
N MET A 185 19.88 -3.96 -0.71
CA MET A 185 19.67 -5.12 0.16
C MET A 185 19.58 -4.66 1.63
N VAL A 186 18.37 -4.58 2.17
CA VAL A 186 18.11 -4.09 3.53
C VAL A 186 18.08 -5.25 4.53
N TYR A 187 19.22 -5.47 5.18
CA TYR A 187 19.43 -6.51 6.18
C TYR A 187 20.27 -5.96 7.32
N LYS A 188 20.16 -6.54 8.53
CA LYS A 188 21.04 -6.24 9.67
C LYS A 188 22.44 -6.87 9.50
N HIS A 189 23.05 -6.64 8.33
CA HIS A 189 24.21 -7.38 7.82
C HIS A 189 25.53 -7.16 8.58
N HIS A 190 25.67 -6.06 9.34
CA HIS A 190 26.84 -5.83 10.21
C HIS A 190 27.02 -6.90 11.29
N LEU A 191 26.00 -7.70 11.58
CA LEU A 191 26.07 -8.82 12.52
C LEU A 191 26.59 -10.11 11.88
N PHE A 192 26.84 -10.13 10.57
CA PHE A 192 27.16 -11.34 9.79
C PHE A 192 28.58 -11.34 9.26
N ASP A 193 29.52 -10.74 9.99
CA ASP A 193 30.96 -10.74 9.67
C ASP A 193 31.30 -10.30 8.23
N GLY A 194 30.48 -9.40 7.66
CA GLY A 194 30.66 -8.86 6.30
C GLY A 194 30.33 -9.83 5.16
N ILE A 195 29.78 -11.01 5.43
CA ILE A 195 29.52 -12.03 4.40
C ILE A 195 28.53 -11.54 3.32
N PHE A 196 27.54 -10.75 3.73
CA PHE A 196 26.55 -10.16 2.82
C PHE A 196 27.18 -9.13 1.87
N ASP A 197 28.19 -8.36 2.32
CA ASP A 197 28.90 -7.43 1.46
C ASP A 197 29.73 -8.15 0.40
N ILE A 198 30.30 -9.31 0.75
CA ILE A 198 30.97 -10.20 -0.21
C ILE A 198 29.97 -10.71 -1.24
N TRP A 199 28.80 -11.19 -0.79
CA TRP A 199 27.76 -11.68 -1.70
C TRP A 199 27.22 -10.58 -2.61
N ALA A 200 26.99 -9.38 -2.08
CA ALA A 200 26.52 -8.23 -2.86
C ALA A 200 27.51 -7.84 -3.96
N LYS A 201 28.82 -7.86 -3.68
CA LYS A 201 29.86 -7.63 -4.69
C LYS A 201 29.87 -8.70 -5.78
N ASP A 202 29.80 -9.97 -5.40
CA ASP A 202 29.78 -11.09 -6.36
C ASP A 202 28.53 -11.04 -7.25
N LEU A 203 27.35 -10.81 -6.65
CA LEU A 203 26.08 -10.69 -7.38
C LEU A 203 26.02 -9.43 -8.24
N SER A 204 26.67 -8.34 -7.81
CA SER A 204 26.81 -7.13 -8.65
C SER A 204 27.59 -7.42 -9.93
N ALA A 205 28.70 -8.16 -9.81
CA ALA A 205 29.51 -8.56 -10.96
C ALA A 205 28.76 -9.55 -11.86
N GLU A 206 28.01 -10.49 -11.28
CA GLU A 206 27.20 -11.47 -12.02
C GLU A 206 26.09 -10.81 -12.85
N HIS A 207 25.37 -9.84 -12.28
CA HIS A 207 24.20 -9.24 -12.93
C HIS A 207 24.49 -7.92 -13.66
N GLY A 208 25.68 -7.35 -13.51
CA GLY A 208 26.04 -6.06 -14.11
C GLY A 208 25.22 -4.88 -13.57
N VAL A 209 24.69 -4.99 -12.34
CA VAL A 209 23.91 -3.96 -11.65
C VAL A 209 24.54 -3.71 -10.28
N LYS A 210 24.55 -2.47 -9.82
CA LYS A 210 25.09 -2.14 -8.48
C LYS A 210 24.18 -2.72 -7.40
N ILE A 211 24.68 -3.64 -6.59
CA ILE A 211 23.95 -4.22 -5.44
C ILE A 211 24.70 -3.84 -4.17
N GLU A 212 23.99 -3.19 -3.24
CA GLU A 212 24.58 -2.69 -2.01
C GLU A 212 23.74 -3.09 -0.80
N CYS A 213 24.41 -3.50 0.28
CA CYS A 213 23.78 -3.71 1.55
C CYS A 213 23.57 -2.37 2.27
N ILE A 214 22.39 -2.21 2.89
CA ILE A 214 22.04 -1.04 3.68
C ILE A 214 21.46 -1.49 5.02
N GLN A 215 21.83 -0.80 6.10
CA GLN A 215 21.24 -1.07 7.41
C GLN A 215 19.79 -0.58 7.46
N PRO A 216 18.85 -1.33 8.09
CA PRO A 216 17.45 -0.93 8.25
C PRO A 216 17.24 0.49 8.78
N ASP A 217 18.02 0.88 9.80
CA ASP A 217 17.98 2.21 10.41
C ASP A 217 18.38 3.32 9.42
N THR A 218 19.39 3.04 8.60
CA THR A 218 19.92 3.94 7.58
C THR A 218 18.96 4.07 6.42
N MET A 219 18.33 2.97 5.97
CA MET A 219 17.27 3.02 4.98
C MET A 219 16.10 3.88 5.47
N ASN A 220 15.64 3.68 6.71
CA ASN A 220 14.57 4.49 7.30
C ASN A 220 14.95 5.96 7.40
N ARG A 221 16.15 6.28 7.89
CA ARG A 221 16.63 7.66 7.95
C ARG A 221 16.66 8.31 6.57
N ASN A 222 17.10 7.58 5.55
CA ASN A 222 17.15 8.09 4.18
C ASN A 222 15.75 8.34 3.62
N LEU A 223 14.81 7.40 3.82
CA LEU A 223 13.41 7.56 3.44
C LEU A 223 12.77 8.77 4.12
N LEU A 224 13.02 8.97 5.42
CA LEU A 224 12.49 10.13 6.16
C LEU A 224 13.12 11.46 5.72
N ALA A 225 14.43 11.46 5.44
CA ALA A 225 15.15 12.69 5.08
C ALA A 225 14.89 13.12 3.63
N PHE A 226 14.72 12.16 2.72
CA PHE A 226 14.72 12.41 1.28
C PHE A 226 13.50 11.85 0.55
N GLY A 227 12.61 11.13 1.22
CA GLY A 227 11.52 10.40 0.56
C GLY A 227 12.04 9.29 -0.36
N VAL A 228 11.14 8.77 -1.20
CA VAL A 228 11.53 7.86 -2.29
C VAL A 228 11.94 8.70 -3.50
N GLN A 229 13.17 8.52 -3.95
CA GLN A 229 13.70 9.21 -5.12
C GLN A 229 13.73 8.24 -6.31
N GLY A 230 13.02 8.58 -7.39
CA GLY A 230 12.96 7.79 -8.61
C GLY A 230 12.46 6.36 -8.39
N ARG A 231 13.10 5.39 -9.05
CA ARG A 231 12.75 3.95 -8.95
C ARG A 231 13.72 3.24 -8.03
N GLN A 232 13.22 2.60 -6.97
CA GLN A 232 14.03 1.91 -5.96
C GLN A 232 13.68 0.43 -5.89
N LEU A 233 14.60 -0.44 -6.31
CA LEU A 233 14.49 -1.88 -6.11
C LEU A 233 15.06 -2.26 -4.75
N VAL A 234 14.19 -2.66 -3.84
CA VAL A 234 14.53 -2.98 -2.45
C VAL A 234 14.33 -4.47 -2.21
N ILE A 235 15.39 -5.18 -1.84
CA ILE A 235 15.32 -6.55 -1.34
C ILE A 235 15.56 -6.50 0.16
N ALA A 236 14.64 -7.04 0.96
CA ALA A 236 14.66 -6.82 2.40
C ALA A 236 14.46 -8.09 3.21
N SER A 237 15.04 -8.11 4.41
CA SER A 237 14.78 -9.15 5.40
C SER A 237 13.30 -9.21 5.77
N ASN A 238 12.89 -10.38 6.25
CA ASN A 238 11.51 -10.69 6.63
C ASN A 238 10.89 -9.59 7.52
N GLU A 239 11.56 -9.27 8.62
CA GLU A 239 11.12 -8.40 9.71
C GLU A 239 11.05 -6.94 9.25
N TYR A 240 12.06 -6.49 8.50
CA TYR A 240 12.12 -5.14 7.99
C TYR A 240 11.01 -4.89 6.98
N ALA A 241 10.89 -5.77 5.98
CA ALA A 241 9.88 -5.63 4.94
C ALA A 241 8.45 -5.72 5.50
N ASP A 242 8.21 -6.57 6.51
CA ASP A 242 6.90 -6.65 7.18
C ASP A 242 6.51 -5.32 7.80
N SER A 243 7.45 -4.72 8.55
CA SER A 243 7.24 -3.46 9.24
C SER A 243 7.10 -2.29 8.26
N MET A 244 7.89 -2.29 7.19
CA MET A 244 7.91 -1.23 6.19
C MET A 244 6.72 -1.25 5.25
N GLN A 245 6.03 -2.38 5.10
CA GLN A 245 4.86 -2.48 4.22
C GLN A 245 3.83 -1.40 4.56
N THR A 246 3.46 -1.26 5.83
CA THR A 246 2.50 -0.23 6.29
C THR A 246 3.00 1.18 5.99
N ILE A 247 4.30 1.43 6.18
CA ILE A 247 4.91 2.74 5.93
C ILE A 247 4.89 3.05 4.43
N PHE A 248 5.17 2.09 3.56
CA PHE A 248 5.07 2.29 2.12
C PHE A 248 3.63 2.47 1.64
N LEU A 249 2.67 1.73 2.19
CA LEU A 249 1.25 1.92 1.87
C LEU A 249 0.80 3.37 2.19
N ASP A 250 1.19 3.90 3.35
CA ASP A 250 0.92 5.28 3.76
C ASP A 250 1.66 6.30 2.89
N MET A 251 2.98 6.15 2.71
CA MET A 251 3.80 7.06 1.90
C MET A 251 3.35 7.18 0.44
N PHE A 252 2.72 6.14 -0.12
CA PHE A 252 2.25 6.12 -1.50
C PHE A 252 0.74 6.30 -1.66
N ASP A 253 0.01 6.55 -0.58
CA ASP A 253 -1.47 6.67 -0.57
C ASP A 253 -2.17 5.47 -1.25
N GLN A 254 -1.66 4.26 -0.98
CA GLN A 254 -2.19 3.01 -1.56
C GLN A 254 -3.11 2.25 -0.59
N GLY A 255 -3.61 2.94 0.43
CA GLY A 255 -4.55 2.43 1.41
C GLY A 255 -3.88 1.82 2.64
N VAL A 256 -4.55 0.82 3.23
CA VAL A 256 -4.13 0.17 4.48
C VAL A 256 -4.02 -1.33 4.30
N GLN A 257 -3.32 -2.00 5.22
CA GLN A 257 -3.04 -3.44 5.13
C GLN A 257 -4.33 -4.27 5.05
N GLU A 258 -5.40 -3.87 5.75
CA GLU A 258 -6.69 -4.55 5.81
C GLU A 258 -7.38 -4.65 4.44
N ASN A 259 -7.12 -3.67 3.56
CA ASN A 259 -7.68 -3.63 2.20
C ASN A 259 -6.72 -4.18 1.14
N SER A 260 -5.54 -4.61 1.56
CA SER A 260 -4.47 -5.04 0.68
C SER A 260 -4.39 -6.57 0.62
N TYR A 261 -4.19 -7.08 -0.59
CA TYR A 261 -3.79 -8.47 -0.79
C TYR A 261 -2.28 -8.52 -1.04
N ALA A 262 -1.70 -9.71 -0.89
CA ALA A 262 -0.30 -9.95 -1.18
C ALA A 262 -0.11 -11.07 -2.20
N GLU A 263 0.91 -10.91 -3.03
CA GLU A 263 1.42 -11.93 -3.94
C GLU A 263 2.71 -12.53 -3.36
N ASN A 264 2.69 -13.84 -3.12
CA ASN A 264 3.87 -14.63 -2.79
C ASN A 264 4.27 -15.51 -3.99
N VAL A 265 5.58 -15.58 -4.20
CA VAL A 265 6.23 -16.20 -5.34
C VAL A 265 7.18 -17.26 -4.80
N TYR A 266 6.96 -18.52 -5.15
CA TYR A 266 7.87 -19.60 -4.79
C TYR A 266 9.01 -19.70 -5.80
N LEU A 267 10.25 -19.63 -5.33
CA LEU A 267 11.46 -19.71 -6.14
C LEU A 267 12.00 -21.15 -6.26
N HIS A 268 11.44 -22.09 -5.50
CA HIS A 268 11.81 -23.50 -5.61
C HIS A 268 11.46 -24.02 -7.02
N PRO A 269 12.37 -24.74 -7.71
CA PRO A 269 12.17 -25.13 -9.12
C PRO A 269 10.88 -25.92 -9.40
N GLU A 270 10.47 -26.78 -8.47
CA GLU A 270 9.23 -27.57 -8.57
C GLU A 270 7.95 -26.72 -8.51
N MET A 271 8.04 -25.47 -8.05
CA MET A 271 6.91 -24.57 -7.87
C MET A 271 6.72 -23.61 -9.05
N ARG A 272 7.49 -23.80 -10.14
CA ARG A 272 7.51 -22.88 -11.28
C ARG A 272 6.11 -22.72 -11.87
N GLY A 273 5.65 -21.47 -11.96
CA GLY A 273 4.35 -21.13 -12.54
C GLY A 273 3.23 -20.96 -11.51
N LEU A 274 3.39 -21.50 -10.30
CA LEU A 274 2.43 -21.30 -9.22
C LEU A 274 2.71 -19.99 -8.47
N ARG A 275 1.65 -19.24 -8.17
CA ARG A 275 1.68 -18.08 -7.26
C ARG A 275 0.67 -18.25 -6.13
N GLU A 276 0.98 -17.72 -4.96
CA GLU A 276 0.06 -17.66 -3.84
C GLU A 276 -0.43 -16.23 -3.64
N TYR A 277 -1.74 -16.07 -3.50
CA TYR A 277 -2.41 -14.83 -3.14
C TYR A 277 -3.04 -14.99 -1.77
N GLN A 278 -2.97 -13.95 -0.96
CA GLN A 278 -3.53 -13.93 0.38
C GLN A 278 -4.07 -12.56 0.75
N THR A 279 -4.95 -12.50 1.72
CA THR A 279 -5.18 -11.27 2.48
C THR A 279 -3.96 -10.95 3.36
N VAL A 280 -3.68 -9.67 3.60
CA VAL A 280 -2.58 -9.25 4.48
C VAL A 280 -3.02 -9.33 5.96
N HIS A 281 -4.29 -9.05 6.26
CA HIS A 281 -4.81 -9.15 7.62
C HIS A 281 -4.80 -10.60 8.15
N GLY A 282 -4.81 -10.74 9.49
CA GLY A 282 -4.86 -12.03 10.19
C GLY A 282 -6.22 -12.73 10.12
N SER A 283 -6.40 -13.76 10.94
CA SER A 283 -7.62 -14.59 11.02
C SER A 283 -8.85 -13.83 11.52
N ALA A 284 -8.66 -12.71 12.23
CA ALA A 284 -9.72 -11.91 12.84
C ALA A 284 -10.76 -12.80 13.55
N ASP A 285 -10.28 -13.69 14.44
CA ASP A 285 -11.10 -14.71 15.09
C ASP A 285 -12.26 -14.09 15.91
N ASP A 286 -12.14 -12.82 16.31
CA ASP A 286 -13.18 -12.04 16.97
C ASP A 286 -14.34 -11.64 16.04
N LEU A 287 -14.18 -11.72 14.72
CA LEU A 287 -15.21 -11.37 13.73
C LEU A 287 -15.98 -12.57 13.18
N VAL A 288 -15.63 -13.79 13.60
CA VAL A 288 -16.26 -15.05 13.15
C VAL A 288 -17.78 -14.99 13.30
N ASP A 289 -18.49 -15.39 12.23
CA ASP A 289 -19.94 -15.46 12.13
C ASP A 289 -20.69 -14.14 12.38
N LYS A 290 -19.99 -13.00 12.40
CA LYS A 290 -20.61 -11.68 12.58
C LYS A 290 -21.03 -11.03 11.26
N GLY A 291 -20.57 -11.53 10.12
CA GLY A 291 -20.85 -10.93 8.81
C GLY A 291 -20.25 -9.53 8.66
N LYS A 292 -19.10 -9.27 9.31
CA LYS A 292 -18.49 -7.94 9.44
C LYS A 292 -17.04 -7.88 8.98
N VAL A 293 -16.47 -8.98 8.50
CA VAL A 293 -15.10 -8.96 7.97
C VAL A 293 -15.06 -8.13 6.70
N ASN A 294 -14.06 -7.27 6.55
CA ASN A 294 -13.91 -6.47 5.33
C ASN A 294 -13.44 -7.37 4.18
N PRO A 295 -14.23 -7.55 3.10
CA PRO A 295 -13.88 -8.45 2.01
C PRO A 295 -13.01 -7.81 0.92
N SER A 296 -12.62 -6.54 1.07
CA SER A 296 -11.96 -5.75 0.01
C SER A 296 -10.67 -6.42 -0.50
N ALA A 297 -9.79 -6.86 0.41
CA ALA A 297 -8.55 -7.55 0.03
C ALA A 297 -8.83 -8.84 -0.76
N THR A 298 -9.81 -9.63 -0.33
CA THR A 298 -10.23 -10.87 -1.00
C THR A 298 -10.77 -10.60 -2.40
N MET A 299 -11.61 -9.57 -2.56
CA MET A 299 -12.15 -9.19 -3.87
C MET A 299 -11.07 -8.73 -4.84
N LYS A 300 -10.11 -7.93 -4.36
CA LYS A 300 -8.95 -7.50 -5.14
C LYS A 300 -8.05 -8.69 -5.52
N ALA A 301 -7.83 -9.64 -4.62
CA ALA A 301 -7.09 -10.86 -4.93
C ALA A 301 -7.75 -11.69 -6.04
N ALA A 302 -9.08 -11.87 -5.98
CA ALA A 302 -9.84 -12.56 -7.04
C ALA A 302 -9.72 -11.83 -8.39
N ALA A 303 -9.85 -10.51 -8.39
CA ALA A 303 -9.67 -9.67 -9.58
C ALA A 303 -8.26 -9.78 -10.17
N ALA A 304 -7.22 -9.73 -9.33
CA ALA A 304 -5.82 -9.85 -9.73
C ALA A 304 -5.48 -11.22 -10.32
N ILE A 305 -5.99 -12.31 -9.72
CA ILE A 305 -5.83 -13.67 -10.26
C ILE A 305 -6.49 -13.76 -11.64
N LEU A 306 -7.71 -13.25 -11.78
CA LEU A 306 -8.43 -13.29 -13.05
C LEU A 306 -7.76 -12.43 -14.13
N GLU A 307 -7.27 -11.24 -13.79
CA GLU A 307 -6.56 -10.37 -14.73
C GLU A 307 -5.30 -11.05 -15.26
N ARG A 308 -4.47 -11.58 -14.36
CA ARG A 308 -3.15 -12.14 -14.70
C ARG A 308 -3.23 -13.47 -15.44
N TYR A 309 -4.17 -14.34 -15.10
CA TYR A 309 -4.24 -15.70 -15.66
C TYR A 309 -5.44 -15.93 -16.58
N GLY A 310 -6.44 -15.05 -16.54
CA GLY A 310 -7.65 -15.09 -17.36
C GLY A 310 -7.60 -14.21 -18.61
N SER A 311 -6.56 -13.39 -18.81
CA SER A 311 -6.51 -12.36 -19.86
C SER A 311 -7.58 -11.27 -19.72
N CYS A 312 -7.98 -10.97 -18.48
CA CYS A 312 -9.01 -9.99 -18.15
C CYS A 312 -8.40 -8.61 -17.82
N ASN A 313 -7.80 -7.96 -18.81
CA ASN A 313 -7.09 -6.70 -18.60
C ASN A 313 -7.99 -5.60 -18.02
N GLY A 314 -7.54 -4.99 -16.91
CA GLY A 314 -8.20 -3.87 -16.24
C GLY A 314 -9.32 -4.25 -15.27
N VAL A 315 -9.53 -5.53 -14.96
CA VAL A 315 -10.49 -5.98 -13.94
C VAL A 315 -10.02 -5.62 -12.53
N GLU A 316 -8.72 -5.74 -12.25
CA GLU A 316 -8.12 -5.33 -10.98
C GLU A 316 -8.31 -3.82 -10.77
N LYS A 317 -7.97 -3.02 -11.78
CA LYS A 317 -8.19 -1.56 -11.75
C LYS A 317 -9.67 -1.19 -11.60
N ALA A 318 -10.57 -1.91 -12.25
CA ALA A 318 -12.01 -1.67 -12.12
C ALA A 318 -12.50 -2.00 -10.70
N MET A 319 -12.03 -3.11 -10.12
CA MET A 319 -12.32 -3.49 -8.73
C MET A 319 -11.89 -2.41 -7.75
N ASP A 320 -10.65 -1.92 -7.86
CA ASP A 320 -10.15 -0.82 -7.01
C ASP A 320 -11.01 0.44 -7.12
N GLN A 321 -11.33 0.84 -8.36
CA GLN A 321 -12.15 2.03 -8.62
C GLN A 321 -13.57 1.90 -8.08
N THR A 322 -14.18 0.70 -8.15
CA THR A 322 -15.52 0.46 -7.62
C THR A 322 -15.53 0.46 -6.10
N ILE A 323 -14.56 -0.21 -5.46
CA ILE A 323 -14.44 -0.20 -3.99
C ILE A 323 -14.29 1.24 -3.48
N GLU A 324 -13.43 2.03 -4.11
CA GLU A 324 -13.21 3.42 -3.71
C GLU A 324 -14.45 4.30 -3.97
N ALA A 325 -15.13 4.13 -5.12
CA ALA A 325 -16.35 4.86 -5.41
C ALA A 325 -17.48 4.58 -4.40
N LEU A 326 -17.64 3.32 -3.98
CA LEU A 326 -18.63 2.94 -2.96
C LEU A 326 -18.27 3.51 -1.59
N ARG A 327 -16.98 3.48 -1.22
CA ARG A 327 -16.49 4.13 0.00
C ARG A 327 -16.86 5.62 0.03
N MET A 328 -16.63 6.34 -1.07
CA MET A 328 -16.99 7.76 -1.21
C MET A 328 -18.50 8.05 -1.16
N GLN A 329 -19.34 7.03 -1.35
CA GLN A 329 -20.80 7.10 -1.23
C GLN A 329 -21.32 6.66 0.16
N ASN A 330 -20.44 6.59 1.18
CA ASN A 330 -20.74 6.07 2.52
C ASN A 330 -21.22 4.60 2.53
N THR A 331 -20.89 3.84 1.49
CA THR A 331 -21.18 2.41 1.35
C THR A 331 -19.90 1.67 1.73
N ALA A 332 -19.62 1.59 3.04
CA ALA A 332 -18.35 1.12 3.58
C ALA A 332 -18.52 0.05 4.68
N MET A 333 -17.46 -0.71 4.93
CA MET A 333 -17.40 -1.73 5.99
C MET A 333 -17.20 -1.10 7.39
N PRO A 334 -17.49 -1.81 8.49
CA PRO A 334 -17.40 -1.26 9.85
C PRO A 334 -16.01 -0.74 10.26
N ASP A 335 -14.94 -1.40 9.82
CA ASP A 335 -13.55 -0.97 10.03
C ASP A 335 -13.20 0.33 9.30
N GLN A 336 -13.99 0.70 8.28
CA GLN A 336 -13.89 1.94 7.54
C GLN A 336 -14.93 2.99 8.00
N GLY A 337 -15.63 2.75 9.11
CA GLY A 337 -16.64 3.65 9.68
C GLY A 337 -18.05 3.52 9.07
N GLY A 338 -18.30 2.50 8.25
CA GLY A 338 -19.62 2.20 7.70
C GLY A 338 -20.43 1.21 8.53
N ASN A 339 -21.54 0.71 7.97
CA ASN A 339 -22.47 -0.20 8.65
C ASN A 339 -22.88 -1.42 7.82
N MET A 340 -22.20 -1.66 6.70
CA MET A 340 -22.52 -2.79 5.82
C MET A 340 -22.11 -4.12 6.44
N THR A 341 -22.74 -5.19 5.95
CA THR A 341 -22.27 -6.55 6.19
C THR A 341 -21.38 -6.98 5.04
N THR A 342 -20.54 -7.98 5.26
CA THR A 342 -19.64 -8.55 4.25
C THR A 342 -20.41 -8.89 2.97
N SER A 343 -21.55 -9.58 3.10
CA SER A 343 -22.36 -10.02 1.96
C SER A 343 -22.96 -8.83 1.19
N THR A 344 -23.54 -7.84 1.88
CA THR A 344 -24.16 -6.70 1.20
C THR A 344 -23.14 -5.81 0.51
N PHE A 345 -21.93 -5.69 1.07
CA PHE A 345 -20.85 -4.95 0.43
C PHE A 345 -20.34 -5.66 -0.83
N VAL A 346 -20.17 -6.99 -0.80
CA VAL A 346 -19.81 -7.79 -1.98
C VAL A 346 -20.87 -7.65 -3.09
N ASP A 347 -22.16 -7.73 -2.74
CA ASP A 347 -23.24 -7.58 -3.71
C ASP A 347 -23.25 -6.18 -4.34
N ALA A 348 -23.01 -5.13 -3.56
CA ALA A 348 -22.92 -3.76 -4.06
C ALA A 348 -21.75 -3.58 -5.05
N VAL A 349 -20.58 -4.12 -4.72
CA VAL A 349 -19.38 -4.09 -5.60
C VAL A 349 -19.64 -4.81 -6.91
N LEU A 350 -20.16 -6.04 -6.87
CA LEU A 350 -20.44 -6.83 -8.07
C LEU A 350 -21.52 -6.19 -8.96
N ALA A 351 -22.55 -5.57 -8.36
CA ALA A 351 -23.58 -4.86 -9.10
C ALA A 351 -23.02 -3.63 -9.84
N ASP A 352 -22.18 -2.81 -9.18
CA ASP A 352 -21.57 -1.64 -9.81
C ASP A 352 -20.61 -2.03 -10.96
N LEU A 353 -19.82 -3.09 -10.78
CA LEU A 353 -18.95 -3.63 -11.83
C LEU A 353 -19.72 -4.11 -13.06
N ALA A 354 -20.88 -4.74 -12.88
CA ALA A 354 -21.75 -5.17 -13.99
C ALA A 354 -22.35 -4.00 -14.77
N VAL A 355 -22.69 -2.89 -14.10
CA VAL A 355 -23.18 -1.66 -14.77
C VAL A 355 -22.08 -0.99 -15.59
N ARG A 356 -20.85 -0.95 -15.07
CA ARG A 356 -19.69 -0.37 -15.78
C ARG A 356 -19.27 -1.17 -17.02
N SER A 357 -19.42 -2.49 -16.99
CA SER A 357 -19.09 -3.34 -18.14
C SER A 357 -20.11 -3.20 -19.28
N SER A 358 -21.40 -3.08 -18.95
CA SER A 358 -22.47 -2.90 -19.95
C SER A 358 -22.41 -1.54 -20.66
N THR A 359 -22.11 -0.46 -19.93
CA THR A 359 -21.94 0.91 -20.51
C THR A 359 -20.68 1.06 -21.37
N ARG A 360 -19.64 0.24 -21.17
CA ARG A 360 -18.45 0.18 -22.03
C ARG A 360 -18.69 -0.54 -23.37
N SER A 361 -19.68 -1.44 -23.42
CA SER A 361 -20.00 -2.22 -24.63
C SER A 361 -20.76 -1.39 -25.68
N THR A 362 -21.58 -0.42 -25.25
CA THR A 362 -22.38 0.43 -26.15
C THR A 362 -21.61 1.54 -26.86
N ASN A 363 -20.39 1.87 -26.41
CA ASN A 363 -19.54 2.92 -26.98
C ASN A 363 -18.39 2.40 -27.88
N ARG A 364 -18.43 1.14 -28.35
CA ARG A 364 -17.48 0.61 -29.34
C ARG A 364 -17.98 0.83 -30.78
N THR A 365 -18.05 2.08 -31.22
CA THR A 365 -17.95 2.44 -32.63
C THR A 365 -16.82 3.45 -32.81
N SER A 366 -15.98 3.19 -33.79
CA SER A 366 -14.70 3.85 -34.09
C SER A 366 -14.83 5.33 -34.44
N ASP A 367 -14.10 6.19 -33.72
CA ASP A 367 -13.69 7.52 -34.19
C ASP A 367 -12.28 7.85 -33.65
N PRO A 368 -11.26 8.08 -34.50
CA PRO A 368 -9.88 8.36 -34.09
C PRO A 368 -9.63 9.83 -33.71
N SER A 369 -10.64 10.53 -33.18
CA SER A 369 -10.49 11.91 -32.69
C SER A 369 -10.85 12.00 -31.21
N ILE A 370 -9.86 11.74 -30.35
CA ILE A 370 -9.96 12.04 -28.91
C ILE A 370 -9.92 13.56 -28.74
N ASN A 371 -11.08 14.19 -28.87
CA ASN A 371 -11.32 15.51 -28.32
C ASN A 371 -11.33 15.40 -26.79
N HIS A 372 -10.54 16.25 -26.16
CA HIS A 372 -10.51 16.50 -24.72
C HIS A 372 -11.92 16.55 -24.13
N VAL A 373 -12.31 15.48 -23.44
CA VAL A 373 -13.44 15.51 -22.51
C VAL A 373 -13.00 16.43 -21.37
N LYS A 374 -13.50 17.68 -21.37
CA LYS A 374 -13.42 18.53 -20.18
C LYS A 374 -14.05 17.75 -19.02
N PRO A 375 -13.36 17.55 -17.91
CA PRO A 375 -13.98 16.95 -16.73
C PRO A 375 -15.17 17.84 -16.34
N CYS A 376 -16.36 17.25 -16.33
CA CYS A 376 -17.53 17.87 -15.74
C CYS A 376 -17.21 18.01 -14.25
N MET A 377 -16.82 19.22 -13.83
CA MET A 377 -16.61 19.55 -12.43
C MET A 377 -17.89 19.17 -11.67
N PRO A 378 -17.82 18.35 -10.61
CA PRO A 378 -18.98 18.14 -9.75
C PRO A 378 -19.44 19.50 -9.23
N ASP A 379 -20.76 19.71 -9.20
CA ASP A 379 -21.36 20.92 -8.66
C ASP A 379 -20.85 21.12 -7.21
N PRO A 380 -19.99 22.13 -6.95
CA PRO A 380 -19.35 22.31 -5.65
C PRO A 380 -20.37 22.62 -4.54
N THR A 381 -21.63 22.92 -4.90
CA THR A 381 -22.71 23.18 -3.94
C THR A 381 -23.30 21.91 -3.31
N ARG A 382 -23.01 20.71 -3.84
CA ARG A 382 -23.57 19.45 -3.31
C ARG A 382 -22.83 18.84 -2.13
N VAL A 383 -21.56 19.18 -1.90
CA VAL A 383 -20.72 18.53 -0.87
C VAL A 383 -20.98 19.08 0.55
N SER A 384 -21.65 20.22 0.69
CA SER A 384 -21.75 20.96 1.95
C SER A 384 -23.17 21.35 2.39
N GLN A 385 -24.22 20.78 1.79
CA GLN A 385 -25.59 21.06 2.23
C GLN A 385 -25.82 20.51 3.64
N GLY A 386 -25.90 21.41 4.63
CA GLY A 386 -26.32 21.11 6.00
C GLY A 386 -25.23 21.08 7.07
N LYS A 387 -23.94 20.96 6.72
CA LYS A 387 -22.84 20.90 7.71
C LYS A 387 -22.19 22.26 7.97
N ASN A 388 -21.72 22.48 9.20
CA ASN A 388 -20.92 23.66 9.54
C ASN A 388 -19.50 23.52 8.98
N THR A 389 -19.21 24.22 7.88
CA THR A 389 -17.97 24.05 7.09
C THR A 389 -17.09 25.29 7.16
N ALA A 390 -15.78 25.11 7.35
CA ALA A 390 -14.77 26.16 7.20
C ALA A 390 -13.76 25.82 6.10
N LEU A 391 -13.19 26.85 5.47
CA LEU A 391 -12.11 26.72 4.51
C LEU A 391 -10.77 27.09 5.18
N LEU A 392 -9.77 26.23 5.08
CA LEU A 392 -8.40 26.48 5.52
C LEU A 392 -7.51 26.71 4.29
N VAL A 393 -6.87 27.86 4.22
CA VAL A 393 -5.86 28.22 3.22
C VAL A 393 -4.49 28.07 3.87
N ILE A 394 -3.70 27.09 3.44
CA ILE A 394 -2.48 26.61 4.09
C ILE A 394 -1.27 26.95 3.21
N ASP A 395 -0.26 27.55 3.81
CA ASP A 395 1.10 27.68 3.24
C ASP A 395 1.12 28.30 1.82
N PHE A 396 0.15 29.16 1.49
CA PHE A 396 0.03 29.85 0.18
C PHE A 396 0.85 31.15 0.14
N GLN A 397 2.13 31.08 0.52
CA GLN A 397 3.03 32.25 0.65
C GLN A 397 4.05 32.33 -0.50
N ASN A 398 4.63 33.52 -0.74
CA ASN A 398 5.50 33.77 -1.89
C ASN A 398 6.72 32.83 -1.96
N ASP A 399 7.31 32.43 -0.83
CA ASP A 399 8.47 31.53 -0.84
C ASP A 399 8.13 30.06 -1.18
N PHE A 400 6.84 29.67 -1.11
CA PHE A 400 6.37 28.36 -1.59
C PHE A 400 6.04 28.37 -3.09
N ALA A 401 5.97 29.54 -3.73
CA ALA A 401 5.76 29.61 -5.16
C ALA A 401 6.98 29.04 -5.91
N PRO A 402 6.80 28.11 -6.85
CA PRO A 402 7.91 27.59 -7.64
C PRO A 402 8.60 28.72 -8.43
N LEU A 403 9.93 28.82 -8.25
CA LEU A 403 10.76 29.78 -8.98
C LEU A 403 11.02 29.29 -10.41
N PRO A 404 11.09 30.19 -11.41
CA PRO A 404 11.52 29.82 -12.75
C PRO A 404 12.96 29.30 -12.72
N LYS A 405 13.18 28.07 -13.20
CA LYS A 405 14.50 27.49 -13.48
C LYS A 405 14.58 27.15 -14.98
N GLU A 406 15.78 26.91 -15.50
CA GLU A 406 15.97 26.54 -16.93
C GLU A 406 15.10 25.35 -17.38
N ASP A 407 14.73 24.46 -16.45
CA ASP A 407 13.90 23.27 -16.70
C ASP A 407 12.38 23.45 -16.44
N ASN A 408 11.92 24.62 -15.96
CA ASN A 408 10.49 24.90 -15.74
C ASN A 408 10.13 26.38 -16.03
N PRO A 409 10.02 26.78 -17.31
CA PRO A 409 9.71 28.15 -17.69
C PRO A 409 8.28 28.59 -17.35
N ASP A 410 7.35 27.66 -17.14
CA ASP A 410 5.93 27.92 -16.91
C ASP A 410 5.53 28.02 -15.43
N ALA A 411 6.48 27.86 -14.49
CA ALA A 411 6.23 27.87 -13.05
C ALA A 411 5.43 29.10 -12.58
N ALA A 412 5.78 30.30 -13.07
CA ALA A 412 5.07 31.52 -12.73
C ALA A 412 3.62 31.56 -13.26
N ALA A 413 3.38 31.01 -14.45
CA ALA A 413 2.04 30.91 -15.04
C ALA A 413 1.17 29.91 -14.27
N LEU A 414 1.76 28.82 -13.80
CA LEU A 414 1.09 27.83 -12.95
C LEU A 414 0.67 28.44 -11.61
N THR A 415 1.57 29.15 -10.92
CA THR A 415 1.25 29.84 -9.66
C THR A 415 0.14 30.87 -9.85
N ALA A 416 0.17 31.65 -10.94
CA ALA A 416 -0.88 32.61 -11.25
C ALA A 416 -2.25 31.94 -11.49
N SER A 417 -2.27 30.80 -12.18
CA SER A 417 -3.47 30.01 -12.42
C SER A 417 -4.04 29.43 -11.12
N LEU A 418 -3.18 28.88 -10.26
CA LEU A 418 -3.56 28.36 -8.94
C LEU A 418 -4.11 29.47 -8.04
N ALA A 419 -3.44 30.62 -7.97
CA ALA A 419 -3.90 31.77 -7.19
C ALA A 419 -5.29 32.25 -7.67
N THR A 420 -5.51 32.27 -8.99
CA THR A 420 -6.82 32.61 -9.58
C THR A 420 -7.90 31.61 -9.17
N ASN A 421 -7.62 30.31 -9.25
CA ASN A 421 -8.59 29.27 -8.91
C ASN A 421 -8.90 29.23 -7.40
N ILE A 422 -7.89 29.37 -6.54
CA ILE A 422 -8.09 29.42 -5.09
C ILE A 422 -8.89 30.67 -4.71
N SER A 423 -8.61 31.82 -5.32
CA SER A 423 -9.43 33.03 -5.11
C SER A 423 -10.89 32.80 -5.44
N ARG A 424 -11.21 32.10 -6.55
CA ARG A 424 -12.60 31.78 -6.90
C ARG A 424 -13.30 30.91 -5.87
N VAL A 425 -12.57 29.97 -5.25
CA VAL A 425 -13.12 29.13 -4.17
C VAL A 425 -13.34 29.98 -2.92
N ILE A 426 -12.36 30.80 -2.52
CA ILE A 426 -12.48 31.72 -1.40
C ILE A 426 -13.70 32.65 -1.59
N ASP A 427 -13.85 33.25 -2.75
CA ASP A 427 -14.96 34.17 -3.05
C ASP A 427 -16.32 33.46 -3.01
N LEU A 428 -16.40 32.21 -3.47
CA LEU A 428 -17.60 31.37 -3.36
C LEU A 428 -17.98 31.14 -1.88
N LEU A 429 -17.01 30.78 -1.04
CA LEU A 429 -17.26 30.49 0.38
C LEU A 429 -17.61 31.77 1.16
N ARG A 430 -16.93 32.88 0.87
CA ARG A 430 -17.27 34.21 1.40
C ARG A 430 -18.70 34.61 1.04
N ALA A 431 -19.12 34.40 -0.21
CA ALA A 431 -20.49 34.69 -0.66
C ALA A 431 -21.56 33.84 0.05
N GLN A 432 -21.17 32.67 0.57
CA GLN A 432 -22.03 31.80 1.38
C GLN A 432 -21.91 32.06 2.89
N HIS A 433 -21.23 33.13 3.30
CA HIS A 433 -20.94 33.46 4.70
C HIS A 433 -20.24 32.32 5.46
N ARG A 434 -19.42 31.53 4.77
CA ARG A 434 -18.57 30.49 5.37
C ARG A 434 -17.24 31.11 5.79
N GLU A 435 -16.70 30.66 6.91
CA GLU A 435 -15.43 31.19 7.41
C GLU A 435 -14.25 30.70 6.58
N VAL A 436 -13.35 31.62 6.25
CA VAL A 436 -12.05 31.35 5.62
C VAL A 436 -10.97 31.64 6.65
N ILE A 437 -10.13 30.64 6.91
CA ILE A 437 -9.06 30.66 7.89
C ILE A 437 -7.75 30.48 7.15
N PHE A 438 -6.77 31.32 7.42
CA PHE A 438 -5.44 31.27 6.81
C PHE A 438 -4.43 30.70 7.80
N LEU A 439 -3.56 29.84 7.30
CA LEU A 439 -2.43 29.29 8.02
C LEU A 439 -1.15 29.78 7.34
N ARG A 440 -0.36 30.54 8.10
CA ARG A 440 0.89 31.14 7.64
C ARG A 440 2.07 30.43 8.27
N PHE A 441 2.94 29.82 7.49
CA PHE A 441 4.19 29.28 7.98
C PHE A 441 5.20 30.40 8.21
N LEU A 442 5.89 30.37 9.36
CA LEU A 442 7.00 31.26 9.67
C LEU A 442 8.25 30.44 9.95
N GLY A 443 9.23 30.52 9.05
CA GLY A 443 10.44 29.69 9.10
C GLY A 443 11.60 30.31 9.89
N ASP A 444 11.36 31.34 10.70
CA ASP A 444 12.40 32.05 11.43
C ASP A 444 13.24 31.09 12.29
N PRO A 445 14.59 31.17 12.24
CA PRO A 445 15.47 30.25 12.99
C PRO A 445 15.19 30.18 14.48
N GLN A 446 14.69 31.26 15.10
CA GLN A 446 14.32 31.30 16.52
C GLN A 446 13.21 30.31 16.90
N TYR A 447 12.38 29.90 15.94
CA TYR A 447 11.30 28.92 16.16
C TYR A 447 11.72 27.49 15.84
N GLN A 448 12.84 27.30 15.12
CA GLN A 448 13.27 25.99 14.65
C GLN A 448 13.91 25.17 15.79
N PRO A 449 13.61 23.86 15.89
CA PRO A 449 14.30 23.00 16.86
C PRO A 449 15.78 22.80 16.48
N PRO A 450 16.67 22.47 17.45
CA PRO A 450 18.11 22.31 17.19
C PRO A 450 18.46 21.32 16.07
N SER A 451 17.68 20.25 15.92
CA SER A 451 17.87 19.25 14.85
C SER A 451 17.62 19.82 13.45
N TRP A 452 16.64 20.71 13.31
CA TRP A 452 16.33 21.38 12.06
C TRP A 452 17.42 22.40 11.72
N GLN A 453 17.82 23.22 12.68
CA GLN A 453 18.92 24.18 12.49
C GLN A 453 20.22 23.47 12.07
N TYR A 454 20.54 22.32 12.69
CA TYR A 454 21.69 21.51 12.33
C TYR A 454 21.59 20.94 10.90
N ARG A 455 20.42 20.41 10.52
CA ARG A 455 20.16 19.94 9.15
C ARG A 455 20.40 21.06 8.15
N ASP A 456 19.76 22.22 8.35
CA ASP A 456 19.83 23.34 7.41
C ASP A 456 21.25 23.90 7.28
N HIS A 457 22.01 23.94 8.38
CA HIS A 457 23.44 24.27 8.34
C HIS A 457 24.28 23.23 7.58
N THR A 458 23.94 21.94 7.67
CA THR A 458 24.69 20.86 7.00
C THR A 458 24.53 20.89 5.48
N VAL A 459 23.38 21.35 4.99
CA VAL A 459 23.04 21.39 3.55
C VAL A 459 23.02 22.81 2.96
N ASP A 460 23.54 23.81 3.68
CA ASP A 460 23.51 25.24 3.30
C ASP A 460 22.12 25.72 2.85
N ARG A 461 21.07 25.27 3.55
CA ARG A 461 19.68 25.63 3.25
C ARG A 461 19.32 26.91 3.97
N LYS A 462 18.92 27.93 3.20
CA LYS A 462 18.46 29.20 3.76
C LYS A 462 17.04 29.07 4.34
N PRO A 463 16.73 29.74 5.46
CA PRO A 463 15.38 29.79 5.97
C PRO A 463 14.49 30.60 5.03
N TRP A 464 13.22 30.24 4.99
CA TRP A 464 12.20 30.80 4.11
C TRP A 464 10.95 31.19 4.91
N CYS A 465 10.07 31.98 4.31
CA CYS A 465 8.89 32.56 4.97
C CYS A 465 9.24 33.28 6.28
N LEU A 466 10.27 34.12 6.24
CA LEU A 466 10.71 34.87 7.42
C LEU A 466 9.71 35.97 7.77
N ALA A 467 9.39 36.13 9.05
CA ALA A 467 8.43 37.13 9.51
C ALA A 467 8.78 38.55 9.01
N GLY A 468 7.79 39.24 8.43
CA GLY A 468 7.96 40.60 7.88
C GLY A 468 8.68 40.68 6.52
N THR A 469 9.03 39.54 5.92
CA THR A 469 9.57 39.51 4.56
C THR A 469 8.47 39.24 3.53
N ARG A 470 8.69 39.67 2.29
CA ARG A 470 7.81 39.34 1.16
C ARG A 470 7.59 37.82 1.03
N GLY A 471 8.58 37.02 1.36
CA GLY A 471 8.50 35.56 1.32
C GLY A 471 7.39 34.98 2.20
N ALA A 472 7.13 35.64 3.34
CA ALA A 472 6.09 35.24 4.29
C ALA A 472 4.69 35.77 3.94
N ASP A 473 4.56 36.70 2.98
CA ASP A 473 3.27 37.23 2.56
C ASP A 473 2.52 36.21 1.69
N PHE A 474 1.20 36.18 1.81
CA PHE A 474 0.35 35.36 0.93
C PHE A 474 0.45 35.85 -0.53
N ILE A 475 0.26 34.95 -1.48
CA ILE A 475 0.33 35.28 -2.92
C ILE A 475 -0.97 35.97 -3.36
N SER A 476 -0.87 37.11 -4.05
CA SER A 476 -2.04 37.82 -4.62
C SER A 476 -2.70 37.01 -5.75
N PRO A 477 -4.05 36.98 -5.87
CA PRO A 477 -5.06 37.71 -5.08
C PRO A 477 -5.54 37.00 -3.81
N VAL A 478 -4.93 35.86 -3.43
CA VAL A 478 -5.30 35.07 -2.25
C VAL A 478 -4.83 35.79 -0.99
N GLN A 479 -5.68 36.64 -0.41
CA GLN A 479 -5.37 37.41 0.79
C GLN A 479 -6.49 37.28 1.84
N PRO A 480 -6.14 37.29 3.14
CA PRO A 480 -7.11 37.42 4.21
C PRO A 480 -7.90 38.73 4.09
N ALA A 481 -9.22 38.64 4.18
CA ALA A 481 -10.11 39.80 4.26
C ALA A 481 -10.18 40.33 5.71
N PRO A 482 -10.58 41.60 5.92
CA PRO A 482 -10.77 42.13 7.27
C PRO A 482 -11.73 41.24 8.10
N GLY A 483 -11.24 40.77 9.25
CA GLY A 483 -12.01 39.91 10.16
C GLY A 483 -11.77 38.41 9.98
N GLU A 484 -11.12 37.97 8.90
CA GLU A 484 -10.69 36.59 8.73
C GLU A 484 -9.47 36.28 9.61
N ARG A 485 -9.36 35.04 10.07
CA ARG A 485 -8.31 34.61 10.98
C ARG A 485 -7.07 34.19 10.22
N VAL A 486 -5.91 34.63 10.70
CA VAL A 486 -4.60 34.11 10.31
C VAL A 486 -3.96 33.47 11.53
N PHE A 487 -3.55 32.22 11.41
CA PHE A 487 -2.80 31.48 12.43
C PHE A 487 -1.36 31.30 11.97
N ASP A 488 -0.41 31.72 12.81
CA ASP A 488 1.02 31.64 12.51
C ASP A 488 1.61 30.33 13.02
N LYS A 489 2.03 29.50 12.06
CA LYS A 489 2.63 28.19 12.26
C LYS A 489 4.15 28.35 12.28
N CYS A 490 4.69 28.65 13.45
CA CYS A 490 6.11 28.93 13.68
C CYS A 490 6.96 27.64 13.60
N ALA A 491 7.75 27.50 12.53
CA ALA A 491 8.64 26.37 12.24
C ALA A 491 7.99 24.99 12.48
N CYS A 492 6.72 24.86 12.12
CA CYS A 492 5.93 23.64 12.26
C CYS A 492 5.31 23.29 10.92
N PHE A 493 5.31 22.01 10.54
CA PHE A 493 4.69 21.56 9.29
C PHE A 493 3.19 21.28 9.45
N ASP A 494 2.77 20.80 10.62
CA ASP A 494 1.37 20.50 10.90
C ASP A 494 0.62 21.72 11.44
N GLY A 495 -0.38 22.20 10.70
CA GLY A 495 -1.25 23.31 11.12
C GLY A 495 -2.07 23.03 12.37
N PHE A 496 -2.40 21.77 12.67
CA PHE A 496 -3.17 21.41 13.85
C PHE A 496 -2.34 21.41 15.13
N LEU A 497 -1.01 21.41 15.02
CA LEU A 497 -0.09 21.64 16.13
C LEU A 497 0.13 23.14 16.40
N CYS A 498 -0.36 24.03 15.53
CA CYS A 498 -0.34 25.47 15.77
C CYS A 498 -1.16 25.80 17.04
N PRO A 499 -0.59 26.57 17.98
CA PRO A 499 -1.34 27.06 19.12
C PRO A 499 -2.63 27.78 18.70
N GLY A 500 -3.75 27.40 19.31
CA GLY A 500 -5.04 28.07 19.14
C GLY A 500 -5.91 27.58 17.98
N LEU A 501 -5.37 27.03 16.88
CA LEU A 501 -6.19 26.59 15.75
C LEU A 501 -7.18 25.49 16.17
N GLY A 502 -6.70 24.43 16.81
CA GLY A 502 -7.56 23.32 17.23
C GLY A 502 -8.64 23.73 18.24
N ALA A 503 -8.32 24.65 19.15
CA ALA A 503 -9.30 25.19 20.10
C ALA A 503 -10.36 26.04 19.38
N TYR A 504 -9.93 26.88 18.44
CA TYR A 504 -10.80 27.73 17.64
C TYR A 504 -11.80 26.93 16.81
N LEU A 505 -11.31 25.90 16.10
CA LEU A 505 -12.16 25.04 15.28
C LEU A 505 -13.21 24.30 16.11
N LYS A 506 -12.84 23.85 17.31
CA LYS A 506 -13.76 23.20 18.25
C LYS A 506 -14.79 24.17 18.82
N GLU A 507 -14.36 25.36 19.24
CA GLU A 507 -15.25 26.40 19.78
C GLU A 507 -16.31 26.82 18.75
N ARG A 508 -15.92 26.93 17.48
CA ARG A 508 -16.83 27.26 16.38
C ARG A 508 -17.71 26.09 15.93
N GLY A 509 -17.46 24.88 16.43
CA GLY A 509 -18.25 23.69 16.11
C GLY A 509 -18.21 23.31 14.63
N TYR A 510 -17.04 23.46 13.98
CA TYR A 510 -16.89 23.04 12.58
C TYR A 510 -16.91 21.51 12.47
N GLU A 511 -17.77 21.00 11.60
CA GLU A 511 -17.93 19.57 11.32
C GLU A 511 -17.15 19.13 10.08
N HIS A 512 -16.80 20.09 9.23
CA HIS A 512 -16.12 19.84 7.97
C HIS A 512 -15.10 20.94 7.68
N LEU A 513 -13.90 20.55 7.28
CA LEU A 513 -12.84 21.45 6.88
C LEU A 513 -12.49 21.17 5.41
N VAL A 514 -12.52 22.22 4.59
CA VAL A 514 -11.97 22.18 3.24
C VAL A 514 -10.55 22.73 3.31
N LEU A 515 -9.57 22.02 2.75
CA LEU A 515 -8.17 22.44 2.78
C LEU A 515 -7.72 22.85 1.38
N LEU A 516 -7.06 23.99 1.26
CA LEU A 516 -6.42 24.49 0.04
C LEU A 516 -5.04 25.02 0.38
N GLY A 517 -4.06 24.86 -0.49
CA GLY A 517 -2.71 25.35 -0.21
C GLY A 517 -1.69 25.07 -1.32
N LEU A 518 -0.45 25.46 -1.07
CA LEU A 518 0.73 24.97 -1.80
C LEU A 518 1.48 24.01 -0.88
N TYR A 519 2.00 22.93 -1.44
CA TYR A 519 2.88 21.97 -0.77
C TYR A 519 4.25 21.98 -1.45
#